data_AF-A0A3E0MNN6-F1
#
_entry.id   AF-A0A3E0MNN6-F1
#
_cell.length_a   1.000
_cell.length_b   1.000
_cell.length_c   1.000
_cell.angle_alpha   90.00
_cell.angle_beta   90.00
_cell.angle_gamma   90.00
#
_symmetry.space_group_name_H-M   'P 1'
#
loop_
_entity.id
_entity.type
_entity.pdbx_description
1 polymer ?
#
loop_
_entity_poly.entity_id
_entity_poly.type
_entity_poly.pdbx_seq_one_letter_code
_entity_poly.pdbx_strand_id
1 'polypeptide(L)'
;PLDNLDLYTHVSATQLITNTRLKGYVNWEGKWATEKGIWTYNAGVRTQYATLNGELRISPRFKLFYKPNEEGRTFTIAAGLYDQYPFYREMRQKDGVLNTEVRSQNAMHFTVRSDKDFEMWGRPFVWSFESYYKDLNRVNLYDIENVRIRYAANNNAIGRIYGFDSRVNGEFVQGTDSWFTFSLFKAEERPTDGFAQGWFARPTDTRFNFAVYFQDYLPNDPSTRLSLTLMVGGGFPFGPDGPGDGISDPWERVFRSPPYRRADIGFIKVLKGKWTEQFDEVWVSAEIFNLLQARNTVSYLWVRDVSAAGQYAVPNYMTNRLINFKMHVDL
;
A
#
# COMPACT_ATOMS: atom_id res chain seq x y z
N PRO A 1 3.53 25.63 -36.29
CA PRO A 1 2.98 25.64 -34.90
C PRO A 1 1.48 25.95 -35.00
N LEU A 2 0.62 25.22 -34.30
CA LEU A 2 -0.80 25.58 -34.24
C LEU A 2 -0.93 26.78 -33.30
N ASP A 3 -1.28 27.95 -33.84
CA ASP A 3 -1.30 29.22 -33.12
C ASP A 3 -2.54 29.43 -32.21
N ASN A 4 -3.43 28.43 -32.13
CA ASN A 4 -4.72 28.50 -31.41
C ASN A 4 -4.94 27.30 -30.48
N LEU A 5 -3.97 26.99 -29.61
CA LEU A 5 -4.17 26.07 -28.48
C LEU A 5 -4.33 26.89 -27.20
N ASP A 6 -5.57 27.21 -26.84
CA ASP A 6 -5.87 27.82 -25.55
C ASP A 6 -5.78 26.77 -24.44
N LEU A 7 -4.98 27.07 -23.41
CA LEU A 7 -4.91 26.25 -22.20
C LEU A 7 -6.26 26.32 -21.47
N TYR A 8 -6.92 25.17 -21.34
CA TYR A 8 -8.20 25.08 -20.63
C TYR A 8 -8.09 25.57 -19.17
N THR A 9 -7.00 25.22 -18.49
CA THR A 9 -6.65 25.75 -17.16
C THR A 9 -5.14 25.88 -17.01
N HIS A 10 -4.68 26.97 -16.37
CA HIS A 10 -3.30 27.16 -15.97
C HIS A 10 -3.24 27.62 -14.51
N VAL A 11 -2.54 26.87 -13.67
CA VAL A 11 -2.38 27.17 -12.24
C VAL A 11 -0.90 27.31 -11.92
N SER A 12 -0.51 28.47 -11.40
CA SER A 12 0.84 28.75 -10.91
C SER A 12 0.75 29.43 -9.55
N ALA A 13 1.48 28.92 -8.56
CA ALA A 13 1.52 29.46 -7.21
C ALA A 13 2.90 29.23 -6.59
N THR A 14 3.39 30.23 -5.85
CA THR A 14 4.60 30.13 -5.01
C THR A 14 4.18 30.22 -3.56
N GLN A 15 4.61 29.27 -2.73
CA GLN A 15 4.20 29.16 -1.33
C GLN A 15 5.43 28.86 -0.46
N LEU A 16 5.49 29.46 0.73
CA LEU A 16 6.47 29.14 1.76
C LEU A 16 5.74 28.57 2.99
N ILE A 17 6.16 27.40 3.46
CA ILE A 17 5.61 26.78 4.67
C ILE A 17 6.74 26.57 5.66
N THR A 18 6.54 27.06 6.89
CA THR A 18 7.39 26.73 8.03
C THR A 18 6.55 25.99 9.07
N ASN A 19 6.99 24.80 9.48
CA ASN A 19 6.28 23.99 10.47
C ASN A 19 7.27 23.34 11.44
N THR A 20 7.24 23.77 12.70
CA THR A 20 8.03 23.17 13.77
C THR A 20 7.19 22.09 14.44
N ARG A 21 7.77 20.90 14.59
CA ARG A 21 7.06 19.72 15.12
C ARG A 21 7.78 19.19 16.35
N LEU A 22 7.10 19.18 17.50
CA LEU A 22 7.56 18.51 18.71
C LEU A 22 6.98 17.09 18.76
N LYS A 23 7.80 16.11 19.17
CA LYS A 23 7.39 14.71 19.27
C LYS A 23 7.97 14.11 20.55
N GLY A 24 7.13 13.43 21.32
CA GLY A 24 7.53 12.65 22.50
C GLY A 24 6.86 11.28 22.46
N TYR A 25 7.48 10.28 23.10
CA TYR A 25 6.84 8.98 23.28
C TYR A 25 7.35 8.30 24.55
N VAL A 26 6.50 7.45 25.11
CA VAL A 26 6.86 6.49 26.15
C VAL A 26 6.31 5.13 25.76
N ASN A 27 7.09 4.09 26.03
CA ASN A 27 6.73 2.71 25.76
C ASN A 27 7.04 1.84 26.98
N TRP A 28 6.12 0.95 27.30
CA TRP A 28 6.23 -0.05 28.34
C TRP A 28 6.02 -1.42 27.73
N GLU A 29 6.88 -2.35 28.11
CA GLU A 29 6.75 -3.74 27.72
C GLU A 29 6.93 -4.63 28.92
N GLY A 30 6.32 -5.80 28.85
CA GLY A 30 6.50 -6.81 29.87
C GLY A 30 6.00 -8.16 29.41
N LYS A 31 6.33 -9.16 30.18
CA LYS A 31 5.92 -10.55 29.94
C LYS A 31 5.50 -11.18 31.26
N TRP A 32 4.51 -12.05 31.20
CA TRP A 32 4.12 -12.87 32.33
C TRP A 32 3.79 -14.29 31.84
N ALA A 33 4.20 -15.28 32.61
CA ALA A 33 3.92 -16.69 32.34
C ALA A 33 2.67 -17.13 33.11
N THR A 34 1.91 -18.03 32.52
CA THR A 34 0.81 -18.77 33.15
C THR A 34 1.03 -20.26 32.93
N GLU A 35 0.23 -21.11 33.56
CA GLU A 35 0.25 -22.56 33.33
C GLU A 35 0.03 -22.94 31.85
N LYS A 36 -0.65 -22.09 31.09
CA LYS A 36 -1.05 -22.36 29.70
C LYS A 36 -0.13 -21.73 28.65
N GLY A 37 0.75 -20.79 29.02
CA GLY A 37 1.62 -20.10 28.07
C GLY A 37 2.25 -18.82 28.60
N ILE A 38 2.92 -18.11 27.70
CA ILE A 38 3.57 -16.82 27.97
C ILE A 38 2.79 -15.72 27.27
N TRP A 39 2.41 -14.71 28.03
CA TRP A 39 1.87 -13.47 27.52
C TRP A 39 2.95 -12.41 27.48
N THR A 40 2.96 -11.62 26.42
CA THR A 40 3.82 -10.43 26.28
C THR A 40 2.96 -9.26 25.88
N TYR A 41 3.15 -8.12 26.51
CA TYR A 41 2.45 -6.89 26.15
C TYR A 41 3.44 -5.78 25.81
N ASN A 42 2.99 -4.88 24.95
CA ASN A 42 3.67 -3.64 24.62
C ASN A 42 2.59 -2.55 24.58
N ALA A 43 2.72 -1.55 25.44
CA ALA A 43 1.82 -0.42 25.54
C ALA A 43 2.63 0.86 25.41
N GLY A 44 2.15 1.83 24.67
CA GLY A 44 2.86 3.08 24.52
C GLY A 44 1.94 4.22 24.15
N VAL A 45 2.42 5.43 24.39
CA VAL A 45 1.75 6.66 23.98
C VAL A 45 2.75 7.54 23.28
N ARG A 46 2.34 8.09 22.13
CA ARG A 46 3.11 9.09 21.41
C ARG A 46 2.35 10.39 21.39
N THR A 47 3.00 11.48 21.78
CA THR A 47 2.46 12.82 21.73
C THR A 47 3.19 13.62 20.65
N GLN A 48 2.46 14.45 19.93
CA GLN A 48 3.03 15.26 18.87
C GLN A 48 2.31 16.60 18.78
N TYR A 49 3.05 17.67 18.56
CA TYR A 49 2.51 19.01 18.37
C TYR A 49 3.11 19.63 17.10
N ALA A 50 2.28 20.24 16.25
CA ALA A 50 2.73 21.06 15.13
C ALA A 50 2.37 22.53 15.34
N THR A 51 3.31 23.42 15.08
CA THR A 51 3.06 24.86 15.15
C THR A 51 2.22 25.36 13.99
N LEU A 52 2.25 24.69 12.82
CA LEU A 52 1.57 25.16 11.61
C LEU A 52 0.05 25.30 11.78
N ASN A 53 -0.59 24.32 12.42
CA ASN A 53 -2.03 24.26 12.63
C ASN A 53 -2.41 24.18 14.12
N GLY A 54 -1.44 24.41 15.02
CA GLY A 54 -1.62 24.33 16.48
C GLY A 54 -2.06 22.96 17.00
N GLU A 55 -1.91 21.88 16.23
CA GLU A 55 -2.54 20.59 16.52
C GLU A 55 -1.69 19.73 17.47
N LEU A 56 -2.22 19.49 18.67
CA LEU A 56 -1.74 18.46 19.61
C LEU A 56 -2.43 17.12 19.31
N ARG A 57 -1.62 16.06 19.17
CA ARG A 57 -2.08 14.70 18.91
C ARG A 57 -1.52 13.74 19.92
N ILE A 58 -2.37 12.82 20.38
CA ILE A 58 -2.05 11.80 21.37
C ILE A 58 -2.45 10.46 20.77
N SER A 59 -1.46 9.61 20.54
CA SER A 59 -1.60 8.35 19.80
C SER A 59 -1.24 7.17 20.72
N PRO A 60 -2.16 6.69 21.58
CA PRO A 60 -1.97 5.49 22.39
C PRO A 60 -1.95 4.24 21.51
N ARG A 61 -1.18 3.23 21.93
CA ARG A 61 -0.99 1.96 21.23
C ARG A 61 -0.84 0.84 22.23
N PHE A 62 -1.39 -0.31 21.89
CA PHE A 62 -1.35 -1.51 22.69
C PHE A 62 -1.21 -2.74 21.78
N LYS A 63 -0.35 -3.66 22.16
CA LYS A 63 -0.18 -4.97 21.54
C LYS A 63 -0.10 -6.01 22.66
N LEU A 64 -0.90 -7.06 22.52
CA LEU A 64 -0.89 -8.25 23.37
C LEU A 64 -0.54 -9.46 22.50
N PHE A 65 0.46 -10.19 22.91
CA PHE A 65 0.94 -11.41 22.27
C PHE A 65 0.81 -12.58 23.24
N TYR A 66 0.32 -13.71 22.75
CA TYR A 66 0.18 -14.95 23.51
C TYR A 66 0.86 -16.09 22.78
N LYS A 67 1.79 -16.74 23.47
CA LYS A 67 2.43 -17.99 23.06
C LYS A 67 2.02 -19.09 24.04
N PRO A 68 1.08 -19.98 23.67
CA PRO A 68 0.75 -21.17 24.45
C PRO A 68 1.99 -22.07 24.70
N ASN A 69 1.93 -22.88 25.75
CA ASN A 69 2.93 -23.91 26.02
C ASN A 69 2.82 -25.09 25.04
N GLU A 70 1.60 -25.40 24.61
CA GLU A 70 1.36 -26.36 23.53
C GLU A 70 1.79 -25.75 22.19
N GLU A 71 2.53 -26.53 21.39
CA GLU A 71 3.22 -26.02 20.21
C GLU A 71 2.28 -25.74 19.02
N GLY A 72 2.72 -24.83 18.16
CA GLY A 72 2.21 -24.71 16.81
C GLY A 72 1.19 -23.60 16.57
N ARG A 73 0.85 -22.76 17.56
CA ARG A 73 0.05 -21.55 17.29
C ARG A 73 0.31 -20.40 18.25
N THR A 74 0.47 -19.19 17.74
CA THR A 74 0.56 -17.95 18.53
C THR A 74 -0.52 -16.96 18.13
N PHE A 75 -0.81 -16.01 19.02
CA PHE A 75 -1.88 -15.03 18.83
C PHE A 75 -1.38 -13.62 19.13
N THR A 76 -1.80 -12.65 18.33
CA THR A 76 -1.56 -11.22 18.56
C THR A 76 -2.86 -10.45 18.46
N ILE A 77 -3.13 -9.61 19.44
CA ILE A 77 -4.17 -8.57 19.36
C ILE A 77 -3.45 -7.23 19.45
N ALA A 78 -3.74 -6.30 18.56
CA ALA A 78 -3.20 -4.94 18.64
C ALA A 78 -4.28 -3.91 18.35
N ALA A 79 -4.19 -2.79 19.07
CA ALA A 79 -5.05 -1.64 18.90
C ALA A 79 -4.23 -0.36 19.04
N GLY A 80 -4.57 0.68 18.31
CA GLY A 80 -3.92 1.97 18.51
C GLY A 80 -4.46 3.07 17.62
N LEU A 81 -4.19 4.30 18.04
CA LEU A 81 -4.44 5.49 17.23
C LEU A 81 -3.16 5.84 16.47
N TYR A 82 -3.33 6.22 15.21
CA TYR A 82 -2.26 6.59 14.30
C TYR A 82 -2.64 7.90 13.64
N ASP A 83 -1.79 8.91 13.83
CA ASP A 83 -1.96 10.21 13.20
C ASP A 83 -0.88 10.45 12.16
N GLN A 84 -1.29 11.04 11.04
CA GLN A 84 -0.40 11.43 9.95
C GLN A 84 -0.52 12.93 9.70
N TYR A 85 0.59 13.63 9.87
CA TYR A 85 0.68 15.04 9.48
C TYR A 85 0.30 15.21 8.01
N PRO A 86 -0.44 16.29 7.68
CA PRO A 86 -0.73 16.58 6.29
C PRO A 86 0.57 16.86 5.54
N PHE A 87 0.71 16.22 4.39
CA PHE A 87 1.75 16.58 3.43
C PHE A 87 1.42 17.89 2.74
N TYR A 88 2.42 18.54 2.15
CA TYR A 88 2.22 19.72 1.29
C TYR A 88 1.10 19.51 0.26
N ARG A 89 1.06 18.34 -0.37
CA ARG A 89 0.05 18.00 -1.39
C ARG A 89 -1.37 17.93 -0.82
N GLU A 90 -1.52 17.52 0.43
CA GLU A 90 -2.82 17.38 1.10
C GLU A 90 -3.34 18.72 1.63
N MET A 91 -2.46 19.71 1.78
CA MET A 91 -2.82 21.10 2.08
C MET A 91 -3.09 21.91 0.81
N ARG A 92 -2.68 21.42 -0.37
CA ARG A 92 -2.79 22.18 -1.63
C ARG A 92 -4.05 21.81 -2.40
N GLN A 93 -4.93 22.79 -2.56
CA GLN A 93 -6.15 22.72 -3.36
C GLN A 93 -5.85 22.65 -4.88
N LYS A 94 -6.87 22.39 -5.72
CA LYS A 94 -6.66 22.27 -7.18
C LYS A 94 -6.18 23.59 -7.81
N ASP A 95 -6.69 24.72 -7.31
CA ASP A 95 -6.32 26.09 -7.66
C ASP A 95 -4.90 26.50 -7.20
N GLY A 96 -4.20 25.64 -6.46
CA GLY A 96 -2.86 25.88 -5.97
C GLY A 96 -2.77 26.64 -4.64
N VAL A 97 -3.91 27.08 -4.09
CA VAL A 97 -3.98 27.69 -2.76
C VAL A 97 -3.68 26.64 -1.70
N LEU A 98 -2.94 27.05 -0.68
CA LEU A 98 -2.58 26.21 0.44
C LEU A 98 -3.52 26.46 1.62
N ASN A 99 -4.22 25.42 2.08
CA ASN A 99 -4.94 25.41 3.33
C ASN A 99 -4.06 24.83 4.44
N THR A 100 -3.50 25.70 5.28
CA THR A 100 -2.66 25.30 6.43
C THR A 100 -3.46 24.81 7.64
N GLU A 101 -4.79 25.01 7.64
CA GLU A 101 -5.68 24.56 8.71
C GLU A 101 -6.03 23.07 8.62
N VAL A 102 -5.61 22.39 7.54
CA VAL A 102 -5.79 20.94 7.39
C VAL A 102 -5.17 20.24 8.60
N ARG A 103 -6.00 19.47 9.28
CA ARG A 103 -5.63 18.66 10.44
C ARG A 103 -5.09 17.31 9.99
N SER A 104 -4.30 16.70 10.87
CA SER A 104 -3.72 15.38 10.60
C SER A 104 -4.81 14.33 10.47
N GLN A 105 -4.75 13.53 9.42
CA GLN A 105 -5.62 12.38 9.27
C GLN A 105 -5.34 11.40 10.42
N ASN A 106 -6.41 10.92 11.06
CA ASN A 106 -6.33 9.97 12.16
C ASN A 106 -6.90 8.63 11.75
N ALA A 107 -6.31 7.56 12.26
CA ALA A 107 -6.77 6.21 12.07
C ALA A 107 -6.74 5.42 13.39
N MET A 108 -7.87 4.91 13.83
CA MET A 108 -7.91 3.84 14.83
C MET A 108 -7.67 2.52 14.11
N HIS A 109 -6.63 1.78 14.47
CA HIS A 109 -6.35 0.44 13.95
C HIS A 109 -6.66 -0.60 15.01
N PHE A 110 -7.34 -1.66 14.63
CA PHE A 110 -7.54 -2.86 15.42
C PHE A 110 -7.19 -4.08 14.57
N THR A 111 -6.37 -4.98 15.10
CA THR A 111 -5.92 -6.19 14.39
C THR A 111 -5.93 -7.40 15.32
N VAL A 112 -6.37 -8.54 14.80
CA VAL A 112 -6.27 -9.84 15.46
C VAL A 112 -5.56 -10.80 14.51
N ARG A 113 -4.48 -11.40 14.97
CA ARG A 113 -3.63 -12.30 14.18
C ARG A 113 -3.42 -13.63 14.89
N SER A 114 -3.44 -14.71 14.11
CA SER A 114 -3.01 -16.05 14.52
C SER A 114 -1.90 -16.50 13.58
N ASP A 115 -0.80 -16.99 14.14
CA ASP A 115 0.28 -17.62 13.38
C ASP A 115 0.33 -19.10 13.76
N LYS A 116 0.26 -20.00 12.79
CA LYS A 116 0.36 -21.45 12.99
C LYS A 116 1.63 -21.98 12.35
N ASP A 117 2.51 -22.56 13.15
CA ASP A 117 3.69 -23.26 12.66
C ASP A 117 3.28 -24.67 12.20
N PHE A 118 3.80 -25.10 11.05
CA PHE A 118 3.59 -26.45 10.54
C PHE A 118 4.75 -26.90 9.68
N GLU A 119 4.86 -28.22 9.47
CA GLU A 119 5.87 -28.80 8.59
C GLU A 119 5.20 -29.33 7.31
N MET A 120 5.83 -29.07 6.17
CA MET A 120 5.43 -29.64 4.88
C MET A 120 6.70 -29.95 4.09
N TRP A 121 6.78 -31.14 3.48
CA TRP A 121 7.96 -31.58 2.70
C TRP A 121 9.29 -31.51 3.47
N GLY A 122 9.27 -31.77 4.78
CA GLY A 122 10.46 -31.71 5.63
C GLY A 122 10.97 -30.30 5.92
N ARG A 123 10.14 -29.26 5.69
CA ARG A 123 10.50 -27.84 5.86
C ARG A 123 9.50 -27.13 6.77
N PRO A 124 9.95 -26.18 7.61
CA PRO A 124 9.08 -25.38 8.45
C PRO A 124 8.34 -24.30 7.64
N PHE A 125 7.06 -24.13 7.94
CA PHE A 125 6.19 -23.10 7.37
C PHE A 125 5.42 -22.39 8.47
N VAL A 126 5.05 -21.14 8.20
CA VAL A 126 4.14 -20.37 9.04
C VAL A 126 2.91 -20.00 8.23
N TRP A 127 1.74 -20.34 8.76
CA TRP A 127 0.46 -19.83 8.27
C TRP A 127 -0.04 -18.71 9.18
N SER A 128 -0.01 -17.48 8.66
CA SER A 128 -0.52 -16.29 9.30
C SER A 128 -1.92 -15.97 8.81
N PHE A 129 -2.86 -15.77 9.73
CA PHE A 129 -4.18 -15.21 9.45
C PHE A 129 -4.37 -13.95 10.28
N GLU A 130 -4.64 -12.81 9.64
CA GLU A 130 -4.83 -11.52 10.29
C GLU A 130 -6.12 -10.88 9.81
N SER A 131 -7.02 -10.54 10.74
CA SER A 131 -8.19 -9.72 10.48
C SER A 131 -7.97 -8.32 11.04
N TYR A 132 -8.46 -7.30 10.33
CA TYR A 132 -8.27 -5.92 10.73
C TYR A 132 -9.51 -5.06 10.51
N TYR A 133 -9.62 -4.02 11.33
CA TYR A 133 -10.55 -2.92 11.18
C TYR A 133 -9.81 -1.61 11.41
N LYS A 134 -10.04 -0.63 10.52
CA LYS A 134 -9.50 0.72 10.61
C LYS A 134 -10.63 1.72 10.49
N ASP A 135 -10.75 2.61 11.45
CA ASP A 135 -11.65 3.76 11.40
C ASP A 135 -10.81 5.01 11.10
N LEU A 136 -11.11 5.69 10.00
CA LEU A 136 -10.37 6.85 9.52
C LEU A 136 -11.19 8.12 9.77
N ASN A 137 -10.56 9.11 10.39
CA ASN A 137 -11.16 10.41 10.65
C ASN A 137 -10.33 11.52 10.02
N ARG A 138 -10.99 12.62 9.65
CA ARG A 138 -10.35 13.78 9.01
C ARG A 138 -9.65 13.41 7.70
N VAL A 139 -10.30 12.58 6.90
CA VAL A 139 -9.82 12.20 5.57
C VAL A 139 -10.02 13.37 4.62
N ASN A 140 -9.03 13.63 3.76
CA ASN A 140 -9.23 14.50 2.59
C ASN A 140 -9.75 13.67 1.43
N LEU A 141 -10.88 14.06 0.83
CA LEU A 141 -11.28 13.52 -0.46
C LEU A 141 -10.24 13.91 -1.53
N TYR A 142 -10.07 13.04 -2.51
CA TYR A 142 -9.11 13.24 -3.58
C TYR A 142 -9.53 12.58 -4.89
N ASP A 143 -9.10 13.19 -5.99
CA ASP A 143 -9.22 12.64 -7.34
C ASP A 143 -7.89 12.07 -7.79
N ILE A 144 -7.96 11.04 -8.64
CA ILE A 144 -6.82 10.50 -9.38
C ILE A 144 -7.07 10.74 -10.85
N GLU A 145 -6.26 11.60 -11.45
CA GLU A 145 -6.31 11.92 -12.87
C GLU A 145 -4.91 11.70 -13.47
N ASN A 146 -4.76 10.78 -14.41
CA ASN A 146 -3.48 10.49 -15.04
C ASN A 146 -2.32 10.33 -14.02
N VAL A 147 -2.51 9.46 -13.02
CA VAL A 147 -1.57 9.19 -11.91
C VAL A 147 -1.40 10.38 -10.94
N ARG A 148 -1.94 11.56 -11.26
CA ARG A 148 -1.89 12.75 -10.43
C ARG A 148 -2.99 12.71 -9.38
N ILE A 149 -2.59 12.74 -8.12
CA ILE A 149 -3.50 12.89 -6.98
C ILE A 149 -3.66 14.37 -6.63
N ARG A 150 -4.91 14.82 -6.54
CA ARG A 150 -5.34 16.17 -6.10
C ARG A 150 -6.28 16.04 -4.92
N TYR A 151 -6.11 16.86 -3.88
CA TYR A 151 -6.90 16.79 -2.65
C TYR A 151 -7.86 17.97 -2.53
N ALA A 152 -8.97 17.75 -1.82
CA ALA A 152 -9.89 18.82 -1.41
C ALA A 152 -9.26 19.74 -0.35
N ALA A 153 -8.31 19.20 0.43
CA ALA A 153 -7.54 19.94 1.44
C ALA A 153 -8.40 20.62 2.51
N ASN A 154 -9.41 19.91 3.04
CA ASN A 154 -10.35 20.44 4.04
C ASN A 154 -10.89 19.38 5.03
N ASN A 155 -10.28 18.19 5.10
CA ASN A 155 -10.65 17.07 5.96
C ASN A 155 -12.14 16.65 5.87
N ASN A 156 -12.69 16.67 4.66
CA ASN A 156 -14.12 16.53 4.37
C ASN A 156 -14.68 15.10 4.29
N ALA A 157 -13.99 14.11 4.87
CA ALA A 157 -14.51 12.75 4.92
C ALA A 157 -14.11 11.98 6.17
N ILE A 158 -14.87 10.93 6.44
CA ILE A 158 -14.45 9.80 7.28
C ILE A 158 -14.30 8.56 6.42
N GLY A 159 -13.55 7.57 6.89
CA GLY A 159 -13.31 6.34 6.17
C GLY A 159 -13.35 5.12 7.07
N ARG A 160 -13.53 3.95 6.48
CA ARG A 160 -13.35 2.68 7.19
C ARG A 160 -12.72 1.66 6.27
N ILE A 161 -11.83 0.84 6.81
CA ILE A 161 -11.16 -0.23 6.07
C ILE A 161 -11.23 -1.49 6.91
N TYR A 162 -11.70 -2.59 6.34
CA TYR A 162 -11.80 -3.84 7.06
C TYR A 162 -11.61 -5.01 6.11
N GLY A 163 -11.04 -6.09 6.63
CA GLY A 163 -10.71 -7.24 5.83
C GLY A 163 -9.90 -8.26 6.60
N PHE A 164 -9.39 -9.23 5.86
CA PHE A 164 -8.45 -10.20 6.38
C PHE A 164 -7.37 -10.51 5.34
N ASP A 165 -6.21 -10.90 5.85
CA ASP A 165 -5.06 -11.39 5.12
C ASP A 165 -4.73 -12.80 5.61
N SER A 166 -4.50 -13.72 4.67
CA SER A 166 -4.01 -15.07 4.91
C SER A 166 -2.71 -15.24 4.16
N ARG A 167 -1.63 -15.59 4.87
CA ARG A 167 -0.30 -15.77 4.30
C ARG A 167 0.31 -17.08 4.74
N VAL A 168 0.87 -17.82 3.79
CA VAL A 168 1.75 -18.96 4.06
C VAL A 168 3.15 -18.56 3.61
N ASN A 169 4.15 -18.64 4.48
CA ASN A 169 5.54 -18.43 4.11
C ASN A 169 6.43 -19.57 4.63
N GLY A 170 7.49 -19.85 3.89
CA GLY A 170 8.48 -20.86 4.23
C GLY A 170 9.73 -20.72 3.36
N GLU A 171 10.85 -21.22 3.88
CA GLU A 171 12.15 -21.08 3.25
C GLU A 171 12.38 -22.26 2.31
N PHE A 172 12.32 -22.00 0.99
CA PHE A 172 12.63 -23.04 -0.02
C PHE A 172 14.08 -23.07 -0.43
N VAL A 173 14.71 -21.88 -0.37
CA VAL A 173 16.12 -21.63 -0.65
C VAL A 173 16.68 -20.98 0.60
N GLN A 174 17.83 -21.46 1.07
CA GLN A 174 18.47 -20.88 2.25
C GLN A 174 18.66 -19.36 2.07
N GLY A 175 18.19 -18.58 3.05
CA GLY A 175 18.22 -17.12 3.05
C GLY A 175 17.09 -16.45 2.26
N THR A 176 16.08 -17.17 1.74
CA THR A 176 14.95 -16.55 1.03
C THR A 176 13.61 -17.27 1.25
N ASP A 177 12.65 -16.53 1.80
CA ASP A 177 11.28 -16.99 1.97
C ASP A 177 10.49 -16.95 0.67
N SER A 178 9.87 -18.08 0.32
CA SER A 178 8.72 -18.07 -0.58
C SER A 178 7.46 -17.80 0.22
N TRP A 179 6.48 -17.13 -0.39
CA TRP A 179 5.23 -16.81 0.27
C TRP A 179 4.05 -16.79 -0.70
N PHE A 180 2.89 -17.14 -0.15
CA PHE A 180 1.60 -17.12 -0.80
C PHE A 180 0.68 -16.26 0.08
N THR A 181 0.07 -15.23 -0.48
CA THR A 181 -0.79 -14.29 0.24
C THR A 181 -2.12 -14.14 -0.47
N PHE A 182 -3.19 -14.17 0.32
CA PHE A 182 -4.54 -13.89 -0.11
C PHE A 182 -5.16 -12.86 0.84
N SER A 183 -5.72 -11.80 0.27
CA SER A 183 -6.35 -10.69 0.99
C SER A 183 -7.75 -10.44 0.44
N LEU A 184 -8.71 -10.26 1.34
CA LEU A 184 -10.05 -9.78 1.01
C LEU A 184 -10.40 -8.62 1.94
N PHE A 185 -10.77 -7.48 1.38
CA PHE A 185 -11.02 -6.28 2.15
C PHE A 185 -12.02 -5.36 1.48
N LYS A 186 -12.46 -4.35 2.24
CA LYS A 186 -13.19 -3.19 1.73
C LYS A 186 -12.54 -1.93 2.26
N ALA A 187 -12.46 -0.91 1.42
CA ALA A 187 -12.02 0.42 1.80
C ALA A 187 -13.10 1.43 1.39
N GLU A 188 -13.77 2.04 2.37
CA GLU A 188 -14.92 2.91 2.15
C GLU A 188 -14.66 4.30 2.74
N GLU A 189 -15.29 5.32 2.17
CA GLU A 189 -15.31 6.67 2.69
C GLU A 189 -16.68 7.30 2.55
N ARG A 190 -16.95 8.25 3.43
CA ARG A 190 -18.19 9.00 3.50
C ARG A 190 -17.88 10.48 3.63
N PRO A 191 -18.36 11.33 2.70
CA PRO A 191 -18.32 12.78 2.85
C PRO A 191 -18.94 13.23 4.17
N THR A 192 -18.31 14.19 4.83
CA THR A 192 -18.86 14.82 6.04
C THR A 192 -19.61 16.11 5.72
N ASP A 193 -19.31 16.71 4.57
CA ASP A 193 -20.04 17.79 3.94
C ASP A 193 -20.89 17.26 2.77
N GLY A 194 -21.95 17.98 2.40
CA GLY A 194 -22.79 17.63 1.25
C GLY A 194 -24.03 16.77 1.54
N PHE A 195 -24.83 16.57 0.49
CA PHE A 195 -26.18 16.01 0.56
C PHE A 195 -26.20 14.47 0.63
N ALA A 196 -25.22 13.79 0.03
CA ALA A 196 -25.16 12.32 -0.02
C ALA A 196 -24.15 11.75 0.98
N GLN A 197 -24.62 11.52 2.21
CA GLN A 197 -23.82 10.96 3.32
C GLN A 197 -23.73 9.41 3.29
N GLY A 198 -23.62 8.82 2.11
CA GLY A 198 -23.45 7.37 1.92
C GLY A 198 -22.02 6.90 2.13
N TRP A 199 -21.83 5.58 2.27
CA TRP A 199 -20.50 4.95 2.20
C TRP A 199 -20.19 4.58 0.76
N PHE A 200 -19.08 5.08 0.24
CA PHE A 200 -18.63 4.87 -1.14
C PHE A 200 -17.23 4.27 -1.16
N ALA A 201 -16.93 3.51 -2.21
CA ALA A 201 -15.63 2.87 -2.33
C ALA A 201 -14.51 3.91 -2.51
N ARG A 202 -13.46 3.82 -1.69
CA ARG A 202 -12.25 4.64 -1.83
C ARG A 202 -11.53 4.29 -3.15
N PRO A 203 -10.76 5.19 -3.75
CA PRO A 203 -9.93 4.85 -4.92
C PRO A 203 -8.96 3.68 -4.69
N THR A 204 -8.63 3.37 -3.43
CA THR A 204 -7.79 2.23 -3.03
C THR A 204 -8.56 0.92 -2.81
N ASP A 205 -9.88 0.89 -3.01
CA ASP A 205 -10.72 -0.29 -2.77
C ASP A 205 -10.64 -1.31 -3.91
N THR A 206 -9.56 -2.10 -3.99
CA THR A 206 -9.44 -3.17 -5.00
C THR A 206 -10.17 -4.46 -4.60
N ARG A 207 -10.76 -4.52 -3.41
CA ARG A 207 -11.53 -5.64 -2.83
C ARG A 207 -10.74 -6.91 -2.50
N PHE A 208 -9.81 -7.32 -3.35
CA PHE A 208 -8.99 -8.52 -3.13
C PHE A 208 -7.59 -8.36 -3.71
N ASN A 209 -6.66 -9.12 -3.15
CA ASN A 209 -5.30 -9.25 -3.65
C ASN A 209 -4.79 -10.68 -3.41
N PHE A 210 -4.27 -11.32 -4.44
CA PHE A 210 -3.59 -12.59 -4.39
C PHE A 210 -2.17 -12.40 -4.91
N ALA A 211 -1.19 -12.80 -4.13
CA ALA A 211 0.21 -12.65 -4.52
C ALA A 211 1.03 -13.86 -4.09
N VAL A 212 1.91 -14.30 -4.98
CA VAL A 212 2.82 -15.42 -4.78
C VAL A 212 4.21 -14.94 -5.12
N TYR A 213 5.16 -15.24 -4.25
CA TYR A 213 6.57 -15.23 -4.54
C TYR A 213 7.12 -16.61 -4.25
N PHE A 214 7.67 -17.25 -5.26
CA PHE A 214 8.28 -18.56 -5.15
C PHE A 214 9.71 -18.49 -5.66
N GLN A 215 10.63 -19.08 -4.91
CA GLN A 215 12.02 -19.18 -5.33
C GLN A 215 12.56 -20.57 -4.99
N ASP A 216 13.20 -21.22 -5.96
CA ASP A 216 13.81 -22.54 -5.77
C ASP A 216 15.09 -22.69 -6.61
N TYR A 217 15.91 -23.67 -6.25
CA TYR A 217 17.03 -24.12 -7.06
C TYR A 217 16.54 -24.98 -8.23
N LEU A 218 17.19 -24.90 -9.39
CA LEU A 218 16.89 -25.83 -10.48
C LEU A 218 17.28 -27.27 -10.05
N PRO A 219 16.41 -28.28 -10.25
CA PRO A 219 16.65 -29.63 -9.76
C PRO A 219 17.99 -30.26 -10.18
N ASN A 220 18.43 -29.97 -11.42
CA ASN A 220 19.68 -30.49 -11.98
C ASN A 220 20.83 -29.47 -11.95
N ASP A 221 20.61 -28.27 -11.42
CA ASP A 221 21.60 -27.21 -11.38
C ASP A 221 21.42 -26.29 -10.15
N PRO A 222 21.97 -26.68 -8.99
CA PRO A 222 21.88 -25.89 -7.76
C PRO A 222 22.62 -24.55 -7.81
N SER A 223 23.39 -24.28 -8.86
CA SER A 223 23.98 -22.95 -9.06
C SER A 223 23.02 -21.97 -9.73
N THR A 224 21.88 -22.44 -10.22
CA THR A 224 20.80 -21.61 -10.76
C THR A 224 19.61 -21.55 -9.81
N ARG A 225 19.18 -20.33 -9.52
CA ARG A 225 17.95 -20.03 -8.78
C ARG A 225 16.90 -19.52 -9.76
N LEU A 226 15.69 -20.06 -9.65
CA LEU A 226 14.50 -19.59 -10.34
C LEU A 226 13.65 -18.79 -9.34
N SER A 227 13.18 -17.62 -9.73
CA SER A 227 12.16 -16.86 -9.01
C SER A 227 10.92 -16.67 -9.87
N LEU A 228 9.75 -16.84 -9.27
CA LEU A 228 8.45 -16.63 -9.88
C LEU A 228 7.63 -15.71 -8.99
N THR A 229 7.11 -14.64 -9.57
CA THR A 229 6.15 -13.76 -8.90
C THR A 229 4.84 -13.78 -9.65
N LEU A 230 3.73 -14.06 -8.95
CA LEU A 230 2.38 -13.96 -9.49
C LEU A 230 1.60 -12.95 -8.66
N MET A 231 0.87 -12.05 -9.30
CA MET A 231 0.00 -11.09 -8.63
C MET A 231 -1.32 -11.01 -9.37
N VAL A 232 -2.43 -11.07 -8.63
CA VAL A 232 -3.79 -10.86 -9.12
C VAL A 232 -4.53 -9.99 -8.13
N GLY A 233 -4.98 -8.81 -8.53
CA GLY A 233 -5.72 -7.88 -7.69
C GLY A 233 -7.02 -7.44 -8.35
N GLY A 234 -8.03 -7.09 -7.55
CA GLY A 234 -9.26 -6.57 -8.11
C GLY A 234 -9.11 -5.15 -8.67
N GLY A 235 -10.12 -4.71 -9.41
CA GLY A 235 -10.16 -3.38 -10.01
C GLY A 235 -10.45 -2.27 -9.00
N PHE A 236 -9.72 -1.16 -9.10
CA PHE A 236 -9.96 0.04 -8.33
C PHE A 236 -11.19 0.81 -8.86
N PRO A 237 -11.99 1.45 -7.99
CA PRO A 237 -13.08 2.30 -8.42
C PRO A 237 -12.56 3.63 -8.98
N PHE A 238 -13.25 4.15 -10.00
CA PHE A 238 -12.92 5.44 -10.61
C PHE A 238 -14.18 6.15 -11.10
N GLY A 239 -14.07 7.46 -11.27
CA GLY A 239 -15.14 8.37 -11.69
C GLY A 239 -14.54 9.60 -12.39
N PRO A 240 -15.40 10.47 -12.94
CA PRO A 240 -14.99 11.69 -13.65
C PRO A 240 -14.11 12.59 -12.77
N ASP A 241 -13.35 13.49 -13.40
CA ASP A 241 -12.66 14.54 -12.66
C ASP A 241 -13.67 15.60 -12.19
N GLY A 242 -13.45 16.12 -10.98
CA GLY A 242 -14.35 17.09 -10.35
C GLY A 242 -14.57 18.36 -11.19
N PRO A 243 -15.72 19.05 -11.00
CA PRO A 243 -16.04 20.27 -11.72
C PRO A 243 -15.16 21.44 -11.25
N GLY A 244 -14.70 22.27 -12.21
CA GLY A 244 -13.87 23.45 -11.91
C GLY A 244 -12.65 23.12 -11.07
N ASP A 245 -12.50 23.82 -9.93
CA ASP A 245 -11.43 23.61 -8.95
C ASP A 245 -11.82 22.63 -7.81
N GLY A 246 -12.99 22.00 -7.91
CA GLY A 246 -13.50 21.03 -6.95
C GLY A 246 -13.02 19.59 -7.19
N ILE A 247 -13.18 18.74 -6.19
CA ILE A 247 -12.94 17.29 -6.27
C ILE A 247 -14.25 16.58 -6.57
N SER A 248 -14.21 15.50 -7.37
CA SER A 248 -15.40 14.70 -7.67
C SER A 248 -15.93 14.05 -6.40
N ASP A 249 -17.25 14.06 -6.26
CA ASP A 249 -17.90 13.48 -5.10
C ASP A 249 -17.81 11.94 -5.13
N PRO A 250 -17.70 11.26 -3.97
CA PRO A 250 -17.45 9.81 -3.97
C PRO A 250 -18.51 8.95 -4.65
N TRP A 251 -19.76 9.44 -4.76
CA TRP A 251 -20.84 8.73 -5.46
C TRP A 251 -20.69 8.73 -6.99
N GLU A 252 -19.87 9.61 -7.56
CA GLU A 252 -19.61 9.67 -9.00
C GLU A 252 -18.65 8.57 -9.46
N ARG A 253 -18.02 7.83 -8.54
CA ARG A 253 -17.15 6.67 -8.81
C ARG A 253 -17.93 5.40 -9.12
N VAL A 254 -18.73 5.44 -10.18
CA VAL A 254 -19.61 4.35 -10.60
C VAL A 254 -18.88 3.23 -11.35
N PHE A 255 -17.66 3.47 -11.81
CA PHE A 255 -16.89 2.51 -12.60
C PHE A 255 -15.81 1.80 -11.79
N ARG A 256 -15.36 0.64 -12.28
CA ARG A 256 -14.20 -0.08 -11.76
C ARG A 256 -13.30 -0.51 -12.90
N SER A 257 -11.99 -0.39 -12.69
CA SER A 257 -11.01 -0.85 -13.67
C SER A 257 -11.04 -2.38 -13.80
N PRO A 258 -10.50 -2.94 -14.90
CA PRO A 258 -10.26 -4.37 -14.99
C PRO A 258 -9.32 -4.85 -13.88
N PRO A 259 -9.44 -6.11 -13.41
CA PRO A 259 -8.51 -6.68 -12.44
C PRO A 259 -7.05 -6.62 -12.90
N TYR A 260 -6.16 -6.31 -11.97
CA TYR A 260 -4.72 -6.36 -12.16
C TYR A 260 -4.24 -7.82 -12.21
N ARG A 261 -3.36 -8.15 -13.15
CA ARG A 261 -2.71 -9.47 -13.23
C ARG A 261 -1.28 -9.35 -13.76
N ARG A 262 -0.33 -9.99 -13.09
CA ARG A 262 1.08 -9.96 -13.48
C ARG A 262 1.76 -11.27 -13.12
N ALA A 263 2.59 -11.76 -14.03
CA ALA A 263 3.54 -12.83 -13.76
C ALA A 263 4.92 -12.34 -14.17
N ASP A 264 5.89 -12.48 -13.28
CA ASP A 264 7.30 -12.19 -13.52
C ASP A 264 8.10 -13.45 -13.24
N ILE A 265 9.12 -13.71 -14.06
CA ILE A 265 10.02 -14.85 -13.91
C ILE A 265 11.47 -14.37 -13.97
N GLY A 266 12.31 -14.85 -13.07
CA GLY A 266 13.72 -14.51 -12.98
C GLY A 266 14.59 -15.75 -12.86
N PHE A 267 15.76 -15.69 -13.46
CA PHE A 267 16.81 -16.70 -13.35
C PHE A 267 18.07 -16.01 -12.85
N ILE A 268 18.70 -16.57 -11.82
CA ILE A 268 20.00 -16.13 -11.33
C ILE A 268 20.94 -17.32 -11.40
N LYS A 269 22.04 -17.20 -12.15
CA LYS A 269 23.11 -18.20 -12.22
C LYS A 269 24.32 -17.67 -11.45
N VAL A 270 24.66 -18.36 -10.37
CA VAL A 270 25.92 -18.13 -9.64
C VAL A 270 27.02 -18.87 -10.40
N LEU A 271 28.02 -18.13 -10.86
CA LEU A 271 29.17 -18.67 -11.58
C LEU A 271 30.20 -19.12 -10.53
N LYS A 272 30.11 -20.39 -10.11
CA LYS A 272 31.11 -20.97 -9.20
C LYS A 272 32.40 -21.25 -9.96
N GLY A 273 33.49 -20.56 -9.60
CA GLY A 273 34.84 -20.89 -10.07
C GLY A 273 35.84 -19.76 -9.81
N LYS A 274 37.13 -20.12 -9.67
CA LYS A 274 38.28 -19.20 -9.66
C LYS A 274 38.45 -18.55 -11.05
N TRP A 275 37.51 -17.72 -11.48
CA TRP A 275 37.63 -17.03 -12.78
C TRP A 275 38.67 -15.89 -12.71
N THR A 276 39.00 -15.45 -11.49
CA THR A 276 40.25 -14.79 -11.07
C THR A 276 40.44 -15.05 -9.56
N GLU A 277 41.66 -14.94 -9.02
CA GLU A 277 41.90 -14.97 -7.57
C GLU A 277 41.41 -13.70 -6.84
N GLN A 278 40.56 -12.89 -7.51
CA GLN A 278 40.22 -11.52 -7.14
C GLN A 278 38.71 -11.27 -6.94
N PHE A 279 37.85 -12.28 -7.16
CA PHE A 279 36.41 -12.12 -7.01
C PHE A 279 35.83 -13.24 -6.16
N ASP A 280 35.17 -12.87 -5.06
CA ASP A 280 34.51 -13.79 -4.13
C ASP A 280 33.19 -14.36 -4.68
N GLU A 281 32.40 -13.56 -5.42
CA GLU A 281 31.14 -14.01 -6.03
C GLU A 281 30.85 -13.31 -7.37
N VAL A 282 30.48 -14.09 -8.39
CA VAL A 282 29.91 -13.55 -9.65
C VAL A 282 28.59 -14.23 -9.93
N TRP A 283 27.54 -13.44 -10.17
CA TRP A 283 26.28 -13.96 -10.68
C TRP A 283 25.73 -13.13 -11.83
N VAL A 284 25.04 -13.83 -12.72
CA VAL A 284 24.29 -13.23 -13.83
C VAL A 284 22.82 -13.51 -13.64
N SER A 285 21.96 -12.55 -13.96
CA SER A 285 20.52 -12.74 -13.94
C SER A 285 19.84 -12.32 -15.23
N ALA A 286 18.77 -13.03 -15.54
CA ALA A 286 17.85 -12.72 -16.61
C ALA A 286 16.43 -12.72 -16.03
N GLU A 287 15.72 -11.61 -16.16
CA GLU A 287 14.39 -11.39 -15.62
C GLU A 287 13.44 -11.02 -16.77
N ILE A 288 12.26 -11.64 -16.80
CA ILE A 288 11.18 -11.30 -17.72
C ILE A 288 10.00 -10.80 -16.87
N PHE A 289 9.78 -9.49 -16.94
CA PHE A 289 8.65 -8.83 -16.29
C PHE A 289 7.42 -8.86 -17.20
N ASN A 290 6.24 -9.01 -16.60
CA ASN A 290 4.95 -9.10 -17.30
C ASN A 290 4.98 -10.19 -18.40
N LEU A 291 5.32 -11.42 -18.00
CA LEU A 291 5.36 -12.61 -18.83
C LEU A 291 4.02 -12.82 -19.56
N LEU A 292 2.90 -12.55 -18.90
CA LEU A 292 1.54 -12.68 -19.47
C LEU A 292 1.22 -11.65 -20.57
N GLN A 293 2.03 -10.61 -20.75
CA GLN A 293 1.70 -9.44 -21.59
C GLN A 293 0.32 -8.86 -21.25
N ALA A 294 -0.02 -8.85 -19.96
CA ALA A 294 -1.28 -8.31 -19.50
C ALA A 294 -1.25 -6.78 -19.58
N ARG A 295 -2.29 -6.19 -20.20
CA ARG A 295 -2.53 -4.74 -20.22
C ARG A 295 -3.18 -4.32 -18.93
N ASN A 296 -2.38 -3.94 -17.95
CA ASN A 296 -2.88 -3.48 -16.67
C ASN A 296 -3.08 -1.96 -16.66
N THR A 297 -4.25 -1.50 -16.26
CA THR A 297 -4.57 -0.07 -16.13
C THR A 297 -4.03 0.50 -14.81
N VAL A 298 -3.33 1.62 -14.85
CA VAL A 298 -2.83 2.34 -13.66
C VAL A 298 -3.81 3.43 -13.23
N SER A 299 -4.33 4.18 -14.20
CA SER A 299 -5.20 5.33 -13.99
C SER A 299 -5.99 5.61 -15.26
N TYR A 300 -6.89 6.59 -15.20
CA TYR A 300 -7.58 7.13 -16.37
C TYR A 300 -7.25 8.62 -16.52
N LEU A 301 -7.11 9.06 -17.76
CA LEU A 301 -7.10 10.46 -18.15
C LEU A 301 -8.53 10.84 -18.55
N TRP A 302 -9.04 11.96 -18.03
CA TRP A 302 -10.36 12.45 -18.39
C TRP A 302 -10.25 13.54 -19.45
N VAL A 303 -10.69 13.22 -20.66
CA VAL A 303 -10.66 14.16 -21.79
C VAL A 303 -12.04 14.82 -21.92
N ARG A 304 -12.06 16.15 -21.89
CA ARG A 304 -13.29 16.95 -22.04
C ARG A 304 -13.53 17.23 -23.53
N ASP A 305 -14.80 17.13 -23.95
CA ASP A 305 -15.21 17.59 -25.28
C ASP A 305 -15.23 19.13 -25.34
N VAL A 306 -14.88 19.70 -26.49
CA VAL A 306 -14.91 21.14 -26.79
C VAL A 306 -16.32 21.71 -26.68
N SER A 307 -17.35 20.86 -26.84
CA SER A 307 -18.76 21.20 -26.64
C SER A 307 -19.20 21.29 -25.16
N ALA A 308 -18.26 21.14 -24.21
CA ALA A 308 -18.40 21.28 -22.76
C ALA A 308 -19.32 20.29 -22.02
N ALA A 309 -20.00 19.37 -22.71
CA ALA A 309 -21.03 18.52 -22.08
C ALA A 309 -20.54 17.14 -21.58
N GLY A 310 -19.39 16.64 -22.04
CA GLY A 310 -18.94 15.26 -21.76
C GLY A 310 -17.47 15.12 -21.34
N GLN A 311 -17.21 14.17 -20.43
CA GLN A 311 -15.86 13.68 -20.11
C GLN A 311 -15.71 12.22 -20.54
N TYR A 312 -14.57 11.88 -21.15
CA TYR A 312 -14.25 10.52 -21.60
C TYR A 312 -13.03 9.97 -20.87
N ALA A 313 -13.17 8.77 -20.30
CA ALA A 313 -12.07 8.08 -19.61
C ALA A 313 -11.15 7.36 -20.60
N VAL A 314 -9.92 7.84 -20.74
CA VAL A 314 -8.87 7.19 -21.54
C VAL A 314 -7.93 6.43 -20.59
N PRO A 315 -7.80 5.10 -20.70
CA PRO A 315 -6.97 4.32 -19.79
C PRO A 315 -5.47 4.57 -20.03
N ASN A 316 -4.72 4.74 -18.94
CA ASN A 316 -3.27 4.71 -18.92
C ASN A 316 -2.79 3.33 -18.49
N TYR A 317 -2.03 2.66 -19.36
CA TYR A 317 -1.53 1.31 -19.11
C TYR A 317 -0.12 1.30 -18.51
N MET A 318 0.17 0.26 -17.72
CA MET A 318 1.54 -0.06 -17.31
C MET A 318 2.40 -0.48 -18.50
N THR A 319 3.71 -0.49 -18.27
CA THR A 319 4.68 -1.04 -19.22
C THR A 319 4.32 -2.47 -19.63
N ASN A 320 4.52 -2.75 -20.92
CA ASN A 320 4.42 -4.09 -21.48
C ASN A 320 5.57 -4.98 -20.96
N ARG A 321 5.73 -6.17 -21.54
CA ARG A 321 6.82 -7.09 -21.20
C ARG A 321 8.18 -6.40 -21.29
N LEU A 322 8.99 -6.54 -20.25
CA LEU A 322 10.37 -6.06 -20.20
C LEU A 322 11.29 -7.24 -19.94
N ILE A 323 12.44 -7.24 -20.59
CA ILE A 323 13.52 -8.19 -20.34
C ILE A 323 14.64 -7.40 -19.68
N ASN A 324 15.17 -7.92 -18.59
CA ASN A 324 16.24 -7.28 -17.84
C ASN A 324 17.37 -8.28 -17.63
N PHE A 325 18.61 -7.82 -17.85
CA PHE A 325 19.83 -8.58 -17.62
C PHE A 325 20.69 -7.84 -16.61
N LYS A 326 21.19 -8.55 -15.60
CA LYS A 326 22.11 -7.99 -14.61
C LYS A 326 23.32 -8.89 -14.46
N MET A 327 24.45 -8.29 -14.15
CA MET A 327 25.64 -8.97 -13.68
C MET A 327 26.06 -8.31 -12.37
N HIS A 328 26.43 -9.12 -11.40
CA HIS A 328 26.98 -8.68 -10.14
C HIS A 328 28.33 -9.35 -9.93
N VAL A 329 29.25 -8.59 -9.38
CA VAL A 329 30.61 -8.99 -9.06
C VAL A 329 30.88 -8.48 -7.66
N ASP A 330 31.20 -9.40 -6.76
CA ASP A 330 31.75 -9.12 -5.45
C ASP A 330 33.26 -9.41 -5.48
N LEU A 331 34.04 -8.51 -4.89
CA LEU A 331 35.50 -8.47 -4.95
C LEU A 331 36.13 -9.21 -3.77
#